data_AF-A0AAW7ADU9-F1
#
_entry.id   AF-A0AAW7ADU9-F1
#
_cell.length_a   1.000
_cell.length_b   1.000
_cell.length_c   1.000
_cell.angle_alpha   90.00
_cell.angle_beta   90.00
_cell.angle_gamma   90.00
#
_symmetry.space_group_name_H-M   'P 1'
#
loop_
_entity.id
_entity.type
_entity.pdbx_description
1 polymer ?
#
loop_
_entity_poly.entity_id
_entity_poly.type
_entity_poly.pdbx_seq_one_letter_code
_entity_poly.pdbx_strand_id
1 'polypeptide(L)'
;EFDVRIASIDDAVYEGPEDFSVTVTGIGAVQGSDTGTATIVDDGSGPGPDPDDDRPSVTISDAGTINEGDTANFKVTLSNASESTVQVELGLNLGDTEAGDLGTLEYNTGSGWVAVPNDGV
;
A
#
# COMPACT_ATOMS: atom_id res chain seq x y z
N GLU A 1 -24.00 -30.71 -16.65
CA GLU A 1 -23.18 -29.74 -15.90
C GLU A 1 -21.89 -29.53 -16.66
N PHE A 2 -21.35 -28.32 -16.64
CA PHE A 2 -20.05 -27.96 -17.20
C PHE A 2 -19.46 -26.83 -16.37
N ASP A 3 -18.13 -26.73 -16.37
CA ASP A 3 -17.42 -25.70 -15.60
C ASP A 3 -17.12 -24.46 -16.46
N VAL A 4 -17.17 -23.29 -15.82
CA VAL A 4 -16.70 -22.01 -16.36
C VAL A 4 -15.58 -21.51 -15.45
N ARG A 5 -14.50 -20.99 -16.04
CA ARG A 5 -13.37 -20.43 -15.27
C ARG A 5 -12.88 -19.14 -15.89
N ILE A 6 -12.39 -18.23 -15.04
CA ILE A 6 -11.73 -16.98 -15.39
C ILE A 6 -10.49 -16.92 -14.51
N ALA A 7 -9.34 -16.57 -15.09
CA ALA A 7 -8.12 -16.33 -14.32
C ALA A 7 -8.05 -14.84 -13.98
N SER A 8 -7.72 -14.52 -12.72
CA SER A 8 -7.27 -13.18 -12.34
C SER A 8 -5.84 -12.94 -12.83
N ILE A 9 -5.40 -11.69 -12.76
CA ILE A 9 -4.01 -11.30 -12.96
C ILE A 9 -3.44 -11.03 -11.57
N ASP A 10 -2.23 -11.54 -11.35
CA ASP A 10 -1.43 -11.34 -10.14
C ASP A 10 -0.35 -10.32 -10.51
N ASP A 11 -0.25 -9.22 -9.76
CA ASP A 11 0.78 -8.21 -9.96
C ASP A 11 1.50 -7.80 -8.66
N ALA A 12 1.73 -6.52 -8.42
CA ALA A 12 2.45 -6.05 -7.24
C ALA A 12 1.85 -4.74 -6.68
N VAL A 13 0.64 -4.39 -7.11
CA VAL A 13 -0.05 -3.14 -6.76
C VAL A 13 -1.13 -3.47 -5.76
N TYR A 14 -1.14 -2.79 -4.61
CA TYR A 14 -2.24 -2.94 -3.66
C TYR A 14 -3.49 -2.16 -4.12
N GLU A 15 -4.50 -2.88 -4.59
CA GLU A 15 -5.77 -2.40 -5.13
C GLU A 15 -6.92 -2.55 -4.11
N GLY A 16 -6.78 -3.49 -3.17
CA GLY A 16 -7.83 -3.86 -2.23
C GLY A 16 -8.89 -4.79 -2.84
N PRO A 17 -10.01 -5.07 -2.13
CA PRO A 17 -10.97 -6.05 -2.61
C PRO A 17 -11.75 -5.61 -3.86
N GLU A 18 -11.76 -6.44 -4.89
CA GLU A 18 -12.49 -6.19 -6.14
C GLU A 18 -13.55 -7.26 -6.42
N ASP A 19 -14.81 -6.85 -6.59
CA ASP A 19 -15.92 -7.76 -6.87
C ASP A 19 -16.23 -7.85 -8.37
N PHE A 20 -16.40 -9.08 -8.87
CA PHE A 20 -16.96 -9.31 -10.20
C PHE A 20 -18.04 -10.39 -10.19
N SER A 21 -18.81 -10.48 -11.27
CA SER A 21 -19.89 -11.45 -11.40
C SER A 21 -20.02 -12.01 -12.81
N VAL A 22 -20.58 -13.20 -12.92
CA VAL A 22 -20.94 -13.86 -14.18
C VAL A 22 -22.42 -14.19 -14.13
N THR A 23 -23.18 -13.58 -15.03
CA THR A 23 -24.60 -13.90 -15.23
C THR A 23 -24.75 -14.93 -16.34
N VAL A 24 -25.53 -15.98 -16.07
CA VAL A 24 -25.97 -16.96 -17.07
C VAL A 24 -27.45 -16.73 -17.37
N THR A 25 -27.83 -16.80 -18.65
CA THR A 25 -29.23 -16.72 -19.07
C THR A 25 -29.52 -17.81 -20.10
N GLY A 26 -30.58 -18.57 -19.88
CA GLY A 26 -31.05 -19.59 -20.82
C GLY A 26 -31.56 -18.96 -22.12
N ILE A 27 -31.19 -19.54 -23.25
CA ILE A 27 -31.64 -19.11 -24.59
C ILE A 27 -32.27 -20.30 -25.33
N GLY A 28 -33.30 -20.03 -26.13
CA GLY A 28 -33.98 -21.05 -26.94
C GLY A 28 -34.94 -21.88 -26.10
N ALA A 29 -34.69 -23.19 -26.01
CA ALA A 29 -35.52 -24.09 -25.21
C ALA A 29 -35.19 -24.05 -23.69
N VAL A 30 -34.15 -23.31 -23.30
CA VAL A 30 -33.72 -23.15 -21.91
C VAL A 30 -34.29 -21.84 -21.34
N GLN A 31 -34.84 -21.90 -20.13
CA GLN A 31 -35.40 -20.75 -19.42
C GLN A 31 -34.61 -20.44 -18.15
N GLY A 32 -34.77 -19.21 -17.64
CA GLY A 32 -34.18 -18.76 -16.37
C GLY A 32 -32.87 -18.00 -16.54
N SER A 33 -32.45 -17.35 -15.47
CA SER A 33 -31.18 -16.66 -15.34
C SER A 33 -30.68 -16.78 -13.90
N ASP A 34 -29.38 -16.81 -13.73
CA ASP A 34 -28.75 -16.81 -12.42
C ASP A 34 -27.42 -16.04 -12.48
N THR A 35 -26.87 -15.66 -11.33
CA THR A 35 -25.61 -14.91 -11.23
C THR A 35 -24.71 -15.50 -10.16
N GLY A 36 -23.46 -15.79 -10.52
CA GLY A 36 -22.38 -16.09 -9.57
C GLY A 36 -21.51 -14.86 -9.36
N THR A 37 -20.96 -14.69 -8.15
CA THR A 37 -20.06 -13.59 -7.77
C THR A 37 -18.70 -14.14 -7.34
N ALA A 38 -17.67 -13.32 -7.44
CA ALA A 38 -16.32 -13.60 -6.95
C ALA A 38 -15.64 -12.29 -6.53
N THR A 39 -14.70 -12.39 -5.60
CA THR A 39 -13.92 -11.25 -5.07
C THR A 39 -12.44 -11.58 -5.25
N ILE A 40 -11.66 -10.63 -5.76
CA ILE A 40 -10.19 -10.67 -5.79
C ILE A 40 -9.70 -9.96 -4.53
N VAL A 41 -8.72 -10.56 -3.85
CA VAL A 41 -8.09 -9.99 -2.64
C VAL A 41 -6.58 -10.16 -2.73
N ASP A 42 -5.87 -9.14 -2.28
CA ASP A 42 -4.41 -8.93 -2.35
C ASP A 42 -3.86 -8.43 -0.99
N ASP A 43 -4.58 -8.71 0.09
CA ASP A 43 -4.28 -8.26 1.46
C ASP A 43 -3.84 -9.41 2.39
N GLY A 44 -3.49 -10.55 1.81
CA GLY A 44 -3.14 -11.78 2.52
C GLY A 44 -4.33 -12.52 3.12
N SER A 45 -5.59 -12.09 2.89
CA SER A 45 -6.78 -12.77 3.41
C SER A 45 -7.33 -13.87 2.48
N GLY A 46 -6.74 -14.02 1.29
CA GLY A 46 -7.13 -15.01 0.30
C GLY A 46 -7.04 -16.47 0.78
N PRO A 47 -7.67 -17.41 0.08
CA PRO A 47 -7.60 -18.82 0.41
C PRO A 47 -6.24 -19.42 0.03
N GLY A 48 -5.80 -20.44 0.78
CA GLY A 48 -4.57 -21.19 0.49
C GLY A 48 -3.49 -21.00 1.55
N PRO A 49 -2.36 -21.72 1.43
CA PRO A 49 -1.27 -21.64 2.41
C PRO A 49 -0.44 -20.36 2.29
N ASP A 50 -0.36 -19.78 1.09
CA ASP A 50 0.44 -18.60 0.76
C ASP A 50 -0.44 -17.61 -0.03
N PRO A 51 -1.42 -16.95 0.64
CA PRO A 51 -2.23 -15.93 -0.01
C PRO A 51 -1.36 -14.74 -0.41
N ASP A 52 -1.69 -14.14 -1.54
CA ASP A 52 -1.01 -12.94 -2.01
C ASP A 52 -1.32 -11.73 -1.12
N ASP A 53 -0.30 -10.91 -0.86
CA ASP A 53 -0.36 -9.75 0.02
C ASP A 53 0.54 -8.63 -0.51
N ASP A 54 -0.07 -7.77 -1.32
CA ASP A 54 0.60 -6.65 -1.97
C ASP A 54 0.59 -5.37 -1.15
N ARG A 55 0.06 -5.39 0.09
CA ARG A 55 0.06 -4.22 0.97
C ARG A 55 1.47 -3.63 1.09
N PRO A 56 1.63 -2.32 0.86
CA PRO A 56 2.96 -1.72 0.89
C PRO A 56 3.53 -1.72 2.31
N SER A 57 4.79 -2.11 2.42
CA SER A 57 5.58 -1.96 3.64
C SER A 57 6.45 -0.69 3.55
N VAL A 58 6.62 0.01 4.68
CA VAL A 58 7.45 1.21 4.77
C VAL A 58 8.83 0.82 5.30
N THR A 59 9.88 1.37 4.67
CA THR A 59 11.27 1.25 5.11
C THR A 59 11.92 2.63 5.15
N ILE A 60 12.92 2.81 5.99
CA ILE A 60 13.70 4.05 6.11
C ILE A 60 15.20 3.74 6.15
N SER A 61 16.01 4.50 5.42
CA SER A 61 17.47 4.38 5.44
C SER A 61 18.09 5.21 6.56
N ASP A 62 19.17 4.71 7.16
CA ASP A 62 19.98 5.49 8.08
C ASP A 62 20.68 6.67 7.36
N ALA A 63 20.70 7.84 8.00
CA ALA A 63 21.49 8.99 7.54
C ALA A 63 23.01 8.82 7.82
N GLY A 64 23.39 7.86 8.67
CA GLY A 64 24.78 7.60 9.05
C GLY A 64 25.37 8.66 10.00
N THR A 65 26.70 8.78 10.02
CA THR A 65 27.42 9.83 10.75
C THR A 65 27.55 11.07 9.88
N ILE A 66 27.12 12.22 10.39
CA ILE A 66 27.24 13.53 9.75
C ILE A 66 28.10 14.47 10.61
N ASN A 67 28.59 15.57 10.03
CA ASN A 67 29.23 16.63 10.82
C ASN A 67 28.17 17.57 11.41
N GLU A 68 28.53 18.26 12.49
CA GLU A 68 27.73 19.35 13.03
C GLU A 68 27.49 20.43 11.95
N GLY A 69 26.23 20.81 11.76
CA GLY A 69 25.79 21.76 10.74
C GLY A 69 25.41 21.14 9.38
N ASP A 70 25.71 19.85 9.14
CA ASP A 70 25.25 19.14 7.95
C ASP A 70 23.81 18.62 8.12
N THR A 71 23.13 18.33 7.01
CA THR A 71 21.77 17.74 7.02
C THR A 71 21.82 16.22 7.04
N ALA A 72 21.17 15.60 8.03
CA ALA A 72 20.90 14.17 8.05
C ALA A 72 19.76 13.84 7.06
N ASN A 73 20.07 13.12 5.98
CA ASN A 73 19.08 12.75 4.97
C ASN A 73 18.65 11.29 5.16
N PHE A 74 17.39 11.10 5.55
CA PHE A 74 16.74 9.79 5.59
C PHE A 74 15.93 9.59 4.31
N LYS A 75 15.93 8.38 3.77
CA LYS A 75 15.11 8.02 2.61
C LYS A 75 14.03 7.04 3.05
N VAL A 76 12.77 7.44 2.91
CA VAL A 76 11.60 6.58 3.12
C VAL A 76 11.22 5.93 1.79
N THR A 77 10.92 4.63 1.80
CA THR A 77 10.50 3.86 0.62
C THR A 77 9.33 2.93 0.93
N LEU A 78 8.39 2.84 -0.01
CA LEU A 78 7.34 1.81 -0.04
C LEU A 78 7.79 0.62 -0.87
N SER A 79 7.46 -0.60 -0.45
CA SER A 79 7.78 -1.82 -1.20
C SER A 79 6.98 -1.95 -2.50
N ASN A 80 5.69 -1.62 -2.44
CA ASN A 80 4.73 -1.78 -3.52
C ASN A 80 4.01 -0.46 -3.80
N ALA A 81 3.45 -0.31 -5.00
CA ALA A 81 2.51 0.75 -5.28
C ALA A 81 1.16 0.45 -4.62
N SER A 82 0.32 1.46 -4.44
CA SER A 82 -1.05 1.27 -3.99
C SER A 82 -2.00 2.21 -4.72
N GLU A 83 -3.16 1.70 -5.11
CA GLU A 83 -4.28 2.51 -5.59
C GLU A 83 -5.11 3.11 -4.44
N SER A 84 -4.92 2.60 -3.23
CA SER A 84 -5.46 3.16 -2.01
C SER A 84 -4.55 4.25 -1.42
N THR A 85 -5.13 5.12 -0.59
CA THR A 85 -4.36 6.17 0.10
C THR A 85 -3.42 5.55 1.12
N VAL A 86 -2.12 5.84 0.99
CA VAL A 86 -1.08 5.48 1.96
C VAL A 86 -0.77 6.69 2.84
N GLN A 87 -0.63 6.45 4.15
CA GLN A 87 -0.25 7.46 5.14
C GLN A 87 0.92 6.94 5.97
N VAL A 88 1.86 7.82 6.32
CA VAL A 88 3.02 7.49 7.16
C VAL A 88 3.20 8.52 8.28
N GLU A 89 3.23 8.06 9.52
CA GLU A 89 3.55 8.91 10.67
C GLU A 89 5.07 8.94 10.92
N LEU A 90 5.63 10.14 11.05
CA LEU A 90 7.06 10.33 11.33
C LEU A 90 7.24 10.90 12.73
N GLY A 91 7.96 10.18 13.59
CA GLY A 91 8.30 10.60 14.95
C GLY A 91 9.79 10.93 15.08
N LEU A 92 10.11 12.04 15.74
CA LEU A 92 11.48 12.39 16.11
C LEU A 92 11.77 11.97 17.55
N ASN A 93 12.73 11.07 17.72
CA ASN A 93 13.22 10.64 19.03
C ASN A 93 14.61 11.22 19.26
N LEU A 94 14.77 12.06 20.29
CA LEU A 94 16.01 12.82 20.50
C LEU A 94 17.17 11.98 21.06
N GLY A 95 16.88 10.93 21.84
CA GLY A 95 17.92 10.18 22.55
C GLY A 95 18.76 11.11 23.43
N ASP A 96 20.08 11.13 23.22
CA ASP A 96 21.03 12.00 23.92
C ASP A 96 21.17 13.40 23.28
N THR A 97 20.52 13.66 22.14
CA THR A 97 20.59 14.96 21.45
C THR A 97 19.70 16.00 22.13
N GLU A 98 20.18 17.23 22.33
CA GLU A 98 19.34 18.30 22.84
C GLU A 98 18.39 18.84 21.74
N ALA A 99 17.17 19.23 22.12
CA ALA A 99 16.19 19.75 21.18
C ALA A 99 16.65 21.03 20.43
N GLY A 100 17.65 21.73 20.96
CA GLY A 100 18.24 22.91 20.33
C GLY A 100 19.28 22.62 19.25
N ASP A 101 19.75 21.37 19.15
CA ASP A 101 20.79 20.96 18.19
C ASP A 101 20.19 20.53 16.84
N LEU A 102 18.87 20.34 16.79
CA LEU A 102 18.15 19.93 15.59
C LEU A 102 17.27 21.07 15.07
N GLY A 103 17.18 21.13 13.74
CA GLY A 103 16.15 21.93 13.07
C GLY A 103 14.76 21.26 13.16
N THR A 104 13.81 21.83 12.43
CA THR A 104 12.49 21.23 12.24
C THR A 104 12.62 19.94 11.41
N LEU A 105 11.91 18.88 11.79
CA LEU A 105 11.77 17.69 10.95
C LEU A 105 10.89 18.05 9.74
N GLU A 106 11.45 17.88 8.55
CA GLU A 106 10.80 18.24 7.29
C GLU A 106 10.77 17.04 6.34
N TYR A 107 9.80 17.02 5.43
CA TYR A 107 9.73 16.06 4.32
C TYR A 107 9.61 16.79 2.98
N ASN A 108 10.06 16.12 1.92
CA ASN A 108 10.09 16.69 0.58
C ASN A 108 8.83 16.31 -0.21
N THR A 109 8.13 17.31 -0.74
CA THR A 109 6.88 17.15 -1.53
C THR A 109 7.12 17.06 -3.05
N GLY A 110 8.38 17.00 -3.48
CA GLY A 110 8.81 17.22 -4.88
C GLY A 110 8.82 18.69 -5.31
N SER A 111 8.12 19.56 -4.57
CA SER A 111 8.08 21.01 -4.81
C SER A 111 8.82 21.83 -3.74
N GLY A 112 9.38 21.16 -2.74
CA GLY A 112 10.09 21.79 -1.62
C GLY A 112 9.94 21.00 -0.33
N TRP A 113 10.55 21.52 0.72
CA TRP A 113 10.51 20.97 2.07
C TRP A 113 9.40 21.63 2.88
N VAL A 114 8.66 20.81 3.62
CA VAL A 114 7.62 21.26 4.55
C VAL A 114 7.77 20.52 5.87
N ALA A 115 7.38 21.17 6.98
CA ALA A 115 7.41 20.55 8.30
C ALA A 115 6.49 19.31 8.34
N VAL A 116 6.95 18.26 9.01
CA VAL A 116 6.13 17.08 9.31
C VAL A 116 4.98 17.49 10.22
N PRO A 117 3.71 17.24 9.84
CA PRO A 117 2.55 17.56 10.65
C PRO A 117 2.33 16.49 11.73
N ASN A 118 1.54 16.82 12.75
CA ASN A 118 1.31 15.94 13.90
C ASN A 118 0.39 14.74 13.59
N ASP A 119 -0.30 14.73 12.45
CA ASP A 119 -1.24 13.70 12.00
C ASP A 119 -0.68 12.79 10.89
N GLY A 120 0.62 12.90 10.59
CA GLY A 120 1.30 12.09 9.57
C GLY A 120 1.31 12.72 8.18
N VAL A 121 2.07 12.10 7.28
CA VAL A 121 2.29 12.53 5.89
C VAL A 121 1.55 11.62 4.91
#